data_AF-A0A2T1E459-F1
#
_entry.id   AF-A0A2T1E459-F1
#
_cell.length_a   1.000
_cell.length_b   1.000
_cell.length_c   1.000
_cell.angle_alpha   90.00
_cell.angle_beta   90.00
_cell.angle_gamma   90.00
#
_symmetry.space_group_name_H-M   'P 1'
#
loop_
_entity.id
_entity.type
_entity.pdbx_description
1 polymer ?
#
loop_
_entity_poly.entity_id
_entity_poly.type
_entity_poly.pdbx_seq_one_letter_code
_entity_poly.pdbx_strand_id
1 'polypeptide(L)'
;MGDWQYLVERPHPWRRQLYIKGRKLLASTVWQDMVVNQMSLEEAAENWNLPLAAVEEAIRYCESHQELLKLEAEEERYRLQEQGVSLEPKTTH
;
A
#
# COMPACT_ATOMS: atom_id res chain seq x y z
N MET A 1 9.85 1.09 19.88
CA MET A 1 10.14 1.10 18.43
C MET A 1 9.50 -0.16 17.91
N GLY A 2 8.46 -0.06 17.09
CA GLY A 2 7.75 -1.25 16.61
C GLY A 2 8.64 -1.96 15.60
N ASP A 3 9.26 -3.06 16.00
CA ASP A 3 9.95 -3.96 15.10
C ASP A 3 8.92 -4.61 14.17
N TRP A 4 8.86 -4.16 12.93
CA TRP A 4 8.01 -4.80 11.92
C TRP A 4 8.67 -6.10 11.47
N GLN A 5 7.96 -7.23 11.58
CA GLN A 5 8.50 -8.55 11.28
C GLN A 5 8.45 -8.85 9.78
N TYR A 6 7.36 -8.43 9.13
CA TYR A 6 7.05 -8.66 7.72
C TYR A 6 7.09 -7.38 6.89
N LEU A 7 7.25 -6.20 7.50
CA LEU A 7 7.42 -4.94 6.79
C LEU A 7 8.87 -4.47 6.83
N VAL A 8 9.35 -3.89 5.73
CA VAL A 8 10.73 -3.42 5.59
C VAL A 8 10.77 -2.11 4.83
N GLU A 9 11.61 -1.19 5.29
CA GLU A 9 11.93 0.01 4.54
C GLU A 9 12.76 -0.34 3.30
N ARG A 10 12.51 0.36 2.20
CA ARG A 10 13.35 0.23 1.00
C ARG A 10 13.78 1.62 0.56
N PRO A 11 15.03 1.76 0.08
CA PRO A 11 15.47 3.03 -0.49
C PRO A 11 14.63 3.34 -1.73
N HIS A 12 13.89 4.44 -1.66
CA HIS A 12 13.12 4.99 -2.77
C HIS A 12 13.33 6.51 -2.81
N PRO A 13 13.39 7.15 -3.99
CA PRO A 13 13.69 8.58 -4.12
C PRO A 13 12.71 9.55 -3.45
N TRP A 14 11.55 9.07 -2.99
CA TRP A 14 10.50 9.92 -2.41
C TRP A 14 9.53 9.14 -1.52
N ARG A 15 9.25 7.87 -1.88
CA ARG A 15 8.38 6.97 -1.11
C ARG A 15 9.07 6.49 0.17
N ARG A 16 8.38 6.61 1.29
CA ARG A 16 8.76 6.19 2.65
C ARG A 16 7.90 5.02 3.15
N GLN A 17 6.85 4.64 2.42
CA GLN A 17 6.04 3.46 2.74
C GLN A 17 6.87 2.18 2.93
N LEU A 18 6.46 1.38 3.92
CA LEU A 18 7.04 0.06 4.11
C LEU A 18 6.52 -0.96 3.09
N TYR A 19 7.41 -1.87 2.72
CA TYR A 19 7.16 -2.96 1.80
C TYR A 19 7.02 -4.29 2.54
N ILE A 20 6.24 -5.21 1.99
CA ILE A 20 6.25 -6.61 2.43
C ILE A 20 7.64 -7.20 2.17
N LYS A 21 8.25 -7.76 3.21
CA LYS A 21 9.58 -8.37 3.19
C LYS A 21 9.64 -9.46 2.13
N GLY A 22 10.71 -9.44 1.33
CA GLY A 22 10.89 -10.38 0.22
C GLY A 22 10.02 -10.10 -1.01
N ARG A 23 9.19 -9.05 -1.01
CA ARG A 23 8.33 -8.67 -2.14
C ARG A 23 8.51 -7.21 -2.54
N LYS A 24 8.13 -6.89 -3.78
CA LYS A 24 7.98 -5.51 -4.27
C LYS A 24 6.52 -5.05 -4.11
N LEU A 25 5.95 -5.28 -2.93
CA LEU A 25 4.55 -5.03 -2.60
C LEU A 25 4.47 -4.08 -1.40
N LEU A 26 3.69 -3.02 -1.49
CA LEU A 26 3.52 -2.04 -0.41
C LEU A 26 2.51 -2.57 0.61
N ALA A 27 2.69 -2.25 1.89
CA ALA A 27 1.69 -2.54 2.92
C ALA A 27 0.32 -1.90 2.59
N SER A 28 0.33 -0.66 2.08
CA SER A 28 -0.88 0.05 1.67
C SER A 28 -1.64 -0.63 0.55
N THR A 29 -0.95 -1.29 -0.39
CA THR A 29 -1.62 -2.01 -1.48
C THR A 29 -2.42 -3.18 -0.95
N VAL A 30 -1.87 -3.96 -0.02
CA VAL A 30 -2.58 -5.09 0.61
C VAL A 30 -3.81 -4.59 1.38
N TRP A 31 -3.64 -3.53 2.18
CA TRP A 31 -4.72 -2.97 2.96
C TRP A 31 -5.84 -2.37 2.08
N GLN A 32 -5.49 -1.59 1.06
CA GLN A 32 -6.47 -1.00 0.13
C GLN A 32 -7.23 -2.08 -0.65
N ASP A 33 -6.53 -3.10 -1.16
CA ASP A 33 -7.16 -4.22 -1.86
C ASP A 33 -8.14 -4.96 -0.94
N MET A 34 -7.76 -5.21 0.31
CA MET A 34 -8.63 -5.82 1.31
C MET A 34 -9.89 -4.97 1.56
N VAL A 35 -9.74 -3.65 1.71
CA VAL A 35 -10.87 -2.74 1.93
C VAL A 35 -11.78 -2.65 0.70
N VAL A 36 -11.22 -2.53 -0.50
CA VAL A 36 -11.97 -2.42 -1.76
C VAL A 36 -12.75 -3.70 -2.06
N ASN A 37 -12.13 -4.86 -1.83
CA ASN A 37 -12.77 -6.16 -2.07
C ASN A 37 -13.56 -6.68 -0.85
N GLN A 38 -13.57 -5.94 0.27
CA GLN A 38 -14.19 -6.35 1.54
C GLN A 38 -13.70 -7.73 2.02
N MET A 39 -12.42 -8.03 1.80
CA MET A 39 -11.81 -9.30 2.19
C MET A 39 -11.58 -9.37 3.70
N SER A 40 -11.73 -10.57 4.24
CA SER A 40 -11.26 -10.90 5.59
C SER A 40 -9.73 -11.01 5.63
N LEU A 41 -9.15 -11.03 6.83
CA LEU A 41 -7.69 -11.22 7.01
C LEU A 41 -7.18 -12.50 6.34
N GLU A 42 -7.92 -13.59 6.50
CA GLU A 42 -7.60 -14.91 5.93
C GLU A 42 -7.68 -14.89 4.41
N GLU A 43 -8.74 -14.30 3.85
CA GLU A 43 -8.92 -14.17 2.40
C GLU A 43 -7.83 -13.30 1.78
N ALA A 44 -7.45 -12.20 2.42
CA ALA A 44 -6.35 -11.36 1.96
C ALA A 44 -5.00 -12.08 2.05
N ALA A 45 -4.79 -12.88 3.10
CA ALA A 45 -3.61 -13.72 3.24
C ALA A 45 -3.52 -14.76 2.11
N GLU A 46 -4.62 -15.42 1.76
CA GLU A 46 -4.66 -16.35 0.63
C GLU A 46 -4.50 -15.64 -0.72
N ASN A 47 -5.24 -14.56 -0.96
CA ASN A 47 -5.23 -13.79 -2.20
C ASN A 47 -3.82 -13.26 -2.53
N TRP A 48 -3.17 -12.68 -1.52
CA TRP A 48 -1.81 -12.18 -1.66
C TRP A 48 -0.76 -13.27 -1.42
N ASN A 49 -1.14 -14.50 -1.07
CA ASN A 49 -0.23 -15.58 -0.68
C ASN A 49 0.76 -15.12 0.42
N LEU A 50 0.26 -14.43 1.44
CA LEU A 50 1.01 -13.87 2.57
C LEU A 50 0.68 -14.61 3.88
N PRO A 51 1.59 -14.62 4.86
CA PRO A 51 1.23 -15.02 6.22
C PRO A 51 0.16 -14.08 6.79
N LEU A 52 -0.78 -14.62 7.57
CA LEU A 52 -1.82 -13.82 8.24
C LEU A 52 -1.23 -12.66 9.05
N ALA A 53 -0.14 -12.92 9.79
CA ALA A 53 0.58 -11.92 10.56
C ALA A 53 1.13 -10.76 9.71
N ALA A 54 1.49 -11.01 8.44
CA ALA A 54 1.96 -9.95 7.53
C ALA A 54 0.80 -9.03 7.10
N VAL A 55 -0.40 -9.60 6.93
CA VAL A 55 -1.62 -8.83 6.63
C VAL A 55 -2.02 -7.99 7.84
N GLU A 56 -1.99 -8.57 9.05
CA GLU A 56 -2.26 -7.84 10.29
C GLU A 56 -1.26 -6.70 10.54
N GLU A 57 0.02 -6.91 10.24
CA GLU A 57 1.02 -5.84 10.29
C GLU A 57 0.76 -4.77 9.24
N ALA A 58 0.41 -5.14 8.02
CA ALA A 58 0.09 -4.18 6.96
C ALA A 58 -1.08 -3.27 7.36
N ILE A 59 -2.14 -3.85 7.95
CA ILE A 59 -3.30 -3.09 8.45
C ILE A 59 -2.88 -2.13 9.57
N ARG A 60 -2.20 -2.63 10.61
CA ARG A 60 -1.74 -1.80 11.73
C ARG A 60 -0.82 -0.67 11.27
N TYR A 61 0.08 -0.95 10.33
CA TYR A 61 0.92 0.05 9.71
C TYR A 61 0.08 1.12 8.99
N CYS A 62 -0.87 0.69 8.16
CA CYS A 62 -1.72 1.61 7.42
C CYS A 62 -2.58 2.48 8.34
N GLU A 63 -3.22 1.90 9.35
CA GLU A 63 -4.04 2.63 10.32
C GLU A 63 -3.25 3.70 11.09
N SER A 64 -2.00 3.38 11.47
CA SER A 64 -1.12 4.32 12.19
C SER A 64 -0.43 5.35 11.29
N HIS A 65 -0.37 5.13 9.98
CA HIS A 65 0.37 5.97 9.02
C HIS A 65 -0.52 6.57 7.93
N GLN A 66 -1.83 6.73 8.17
CA GLN A 66 -2.79 7.27 7.20
C GLN A 66 -2.36 8.61 6.58
N GLU A 67 -1.78 9.52 7.37
CA GLU A 67 -1.29 10.81 6.88
C GLU A 67 -0.14 10.66 5.88
N LEU A 68 0.80 9.75 6.17
CA LEU A 68 1.89 9.45 5.25
C LEU A 68 1.37 8.85 3.94
N LEU A 69 0.42 7.90 4.03
CA LEU A 69 -0.17 7.28 2.84
C LEU A 69 -0.87 8.30 1.94
N LYS A 70 -1.58 9.28 2.54
CA LYS A 70 -2.25 10.36 1.80
C LYS A 70 -1.23 11.24 1.07
N LEU A 71 -0.20 11.72 1.79
CA LEU A 71 0.85 12.55 1.21
C LEU A 71 1.56 11.84 0.04
N GLU A 72 1.88 10.56 0.21
CA GLU A 72 2.52 9.78 -0.84
C GLU A 72 1.60 9.52 -2.04
N ALA A 73 0.30 9.34 -1.82
CA ALA A 73 -0.67 9.21 -2.91
C ALA A 73 -0.84 10.52 -3.69
N GLU A 74 -0.78 11.67 -3.01
CA GLU A 74 -0.80 12.99 -3.65
C GLU A 74 0.48 13.24 -4.46
N GLU A 75 1.65 12.93 -3.90
CA GLU A 75 2.93 13.01 -4.60
C GLU A 75 2.96 12.08 -5.82
N GLU A 76 2.46 10.86 -5.69
CA GLU A 76 2.35 9.92 -6.83
C GLU A 76 1.48 10.48 -7.95
N ARG A 77 0.32 11.06 -7.61
CA ARG A 77 -0.58 11.71 -8.58
C ARG A 77 0.10 12.88 -9.28
N TYR A 78 0.79 13.74 -8.53
CA TYR A 78 1.52 14.87 -9.09
C TYR A 78 2.59 14.40 -10.08
N ARG A 79 3.39 13.39 -9.70
CA ARG A 79 4.44 12.86 -10.59
C ARG A 79 3.87 12.16 -11.83
N LEU A 80 2.75 11.45 -11.72
CA LEU A 80 2.07 10.86 -12.88
C LEU A 80 1.56 11.94 -13.84
N GLN A 81 1.00 13.02 -13.31
CA GLN A 81 0.57 14.18 -14.10
C GLN A 81 1.76 14.87 -14.78
N GLU A 82 2.88 15.09 -14.08
CA GLU A 82 4.09 15.68 -14.66
C GLU A 82 4.71 14.80 -15.76
N GLN A 83 4.59 13.48 -15.65
CA GLN A 83 5.02 12.53 -16.68
C GLN A 83 4.06 12.45 -17.88
N GLY A 84 3.00 13.26 -17.91
CA GLY A 84 2.04 13.31 -19.01
C GLY A 84 1.02 12.16 -19.00
N VAL A 85 0.89 11.42 -17.90
CA VAL A 85 -0.18 10.43 -17.73
C VAL A 85 -1.44 11.20 -17.33
N SER A 86 -2.37 11.39 -18.28
CA SER A 86 -3.67 11.99 -17.98
C SER A 86 -4.49 11.01 -17.12
N LEU A 87 -4.60 11.30 -15.83
CA LEU A 87 -5.46 10.57 -14.86
C LEU A 87 -6.93 11.01 -14.99
N GLU A 88 -7.39 11.32 -16.19
CA GLU A 88 -8.79 11.63 -16.43
C GLU A 88 -9.59 10.32 -16.43
N PRO A 89 -10.64 10.18 -15.61
CA PRO A 89 -11.60 9.12 -15.83
C PRO A 89 -12.21 9.37 -17.21
N LYS A 90 -12.10 8.40 -18.12
CA LYS A 90 -12.94 8.38 -19.32
C LYS A 90 -14.39 8.26 -18.86
N THR A 91 -15.05 9.39 -18.64
CA THR A 91 -16.50 9.47 -18.62
C THR A 91 -16.96 9.17 -20.05
N THR A 92 -17.17 7.89 -20.36
CA THR A 92 -17.84 7.51 -21.61
C THR A 92 -19.33 7.84 -21.47
N HIS A 93 -19.80 8.52 -22.50
CA HIS A 93 -21.07 9.20 -22.69
C HIS A 93 -22.28 8.27 -22.82
#